data_AF-A0A2N4YUC5-F1
#
_entry.id   AF-A0A2N4YUC5-F1
#
_cell.length_a   1.000
_cell.length_b   1.000
_cell.length_c   1.000
_cell.angle_alpha   90.00
_cell.angle_beta   90.00
_cell.angle_gamma   90.00
#
_symmetry.space_group_name_H-M   'P 1'
#
loop_
_entity.id
_entity.type
_entity.pdbx_description
1 polymer ?
#
loop_
_entity_poly.entity_id
_entity_poly.type
_entity_poly.pdbx_seq_one_letter_code
_entity_poly.pdbx_strand_id
1 'polypeptide(L)'
;DITSMTLAARSGSQDKLLAVADWRSSTLFSEKERLALAYAEAATQTPPEVDDALRSAMAAHFDARALTELTALIGLQNLSARFNAAMAIPAQGLCQMPTSSPQNKE
;
A
#
# COMPACT_ATOMS: atom_id res chain seq x y z
N ASP A 1 4.13 4.68 12.40
CA ASP A 1 5.19 3.66 12.25
C ASP A 1 6.37 4.41 11.62
N ILE A 2 7.60 3.94 11.82
CA ILE A 2 8.82 4.55 11.24
C ILE A 2 8.64 4.70 9.73
N THR A 3 7.99 3.72 9.08
CA THR A 3 7.67 3.75 7.65
C THR A 3 6.77 4.92 7.29
N SER A 4 5.68 5.15 8.03
CA SER A 4 4.75 6.27 7.82
C SER A 4 5.41 7.62 8.07
N MET A 5 6.25 7.74 9.12
CA MET A 5 6.97 8.97 9.44
C MET A 5 8.04 9.29 8.40
N THR A 6 8.74 8.26 7.92
CA THR A 6 9.73 8.38 6.83
C THR A 6 9.04 8.76 5.52
N LEU A 7 7.87 8.19 5.24
CA LEU A 7 7.06 8.56 4.08
C LEU A 7 6.59 10.01 4.18
N ALA A 8 6.11 10.47 5.34
CA ALA A 8 5.74 11.87 5.56
C ALA A 8 6.89 12.84 5.26
N ALA A 9 8.08 12.53 5.78
CA ALA A 9 9.27 13.35 5.62
C ALA A 9 9.78 13.37 4.17
N ARG A 10 9.62 12.27 3.43
CA ARG A 10 10.11 12.15 2.05
C ARG A 10 9.11 12.62 0.99
N SER A 11 7.81 12.43 1.22
CA SER A 11 6.76 12.83 0.28
C SER A 11 6.45 14.33 0.38
N GLY A 12 6.85 14.98 1.48
CA GLY A 12 6.54 16.39 1.75
C GLY A 12 5.04 16.67 1.87
N SER A 13 4.19 15.65 1.96
CA SER A 13 2.74 15.79 1.86
C SER A 13 2.03 14.87 2.86
N GLN A 14 1.66 15.45 3.99
CA GLN A 14 0.74 14.84 4.95
C GLN A 14 -0.62 14.52 4.31
N ASP A 15 -1.03 15.31 3.31
CA ASP A 15 -2.28 15.09 2.57
C ASP A 15 -2.27 13.76 1.81
N LYS A 16 -1.13 13.38 1.19
CA LYS A 16 -0.99 12.07 0.54
C LYS A 16 -1.10 10.92 1.54
N LEU A 17 -0.56 11.08 2.76
CA LEU A 17 -0.69 10.06 3.79
C LEU A 17 -2.14 9.85 4.21
N LEU A 18 -2.90 10.94 4.36
CA LEU A 18 -4.31 10.86 4.72
C LEU A 18 -5.17 10.32 3.56
N ALA A 19 -4.78 10.60 2.32
CA ALA A 19 -5.51 10.19 1.12
C ALA A 19 -5.15 8.78 0.61
N VAL A 20 -4.14 8.11 1.19
CA VAL A 20 -3.63 6.84 0.65
C VAL A 20 -4.67 5.71 0.72
N ALA A 21 -5.57 5.73 1.71
CA ALA A 21 -6.66 4.76 1.81
C ALA A 21 -7.64 4.88 0.63
N ASP A 22 -7.82 6.09 0.10
CA ASP A 22 -8.73 6.43 -1.00
C ASP A 22 -7.96 6.83 -2.27
N TRP A 23 -6.78 6.27 -2.48
CA TRP A 23 -5.86 6.72 -3.53
C TRP A 23 -6.44 6.65 -4.95
N ARG A 24 -7.41 5.76 -5.19
CA ARG A 24 -8.09 5.62 -6.49
C ARG A 24 -8.89 6.87 -6.86
N SER A 25 -9.58 7.48 -5.90
CA SER A 25 -10.39 8.69 -6.10
C SER A 25 -9.60 9.98 -5.84
N SER A 26 -8.53 9.93 -5.06
CA SER A 26 -7.69 11.08 -4.74
C SER A 26 -6.94 11.61 -5.96
N THR A 27 -6.98 12.92 -6.21
CA THR A 27 -6.21 13.58 -7.27
C THR A 27 -4.74 13.83 -6.92
N LEU A 28 -4.31 13.50 -5.70
CA LEU A 28 -2.97 13.81 -5.20
C LEU A 28 -1.88 12.92 -5.79
N PHE A 29 -2.24 11.73 -6.28
CA PHE A 29 -1.29 10.74 -6.77
C PHE A 29 -1.11 10.83 -8.29
N SER A 30 0.16 10.93 -8.70
CA SER A 30 0.57 10.81 -10.09
C SER A 30 0.27 9.42 -10.64
N GLU A 31 0.26 9.27 -11.97
CA GLU A 31 0.07 7.98 -12.63
C GLU A 31 1.06 6.90 -12.16
N LYS A 32 2.34 7.27 -12.04
CA LYS A 32 3.39 6.38 -11.53
C LYS A 32 3.14 5.94 -10.08
N GLU A 33 2.66 6.85 -9.22
CA GLU A 33 2.31 6.52 -7.83
C GLU A 33 1.08 5.62 -7.75
N ARG A 34 0.04 5.90 -8.54
CA ARG A 34 -1.16 5.07 -8.65
C ARG A 34 -0.84 3.65 -9.08
N LEU A 35 0.08 3.51 -10.04
CA LEU A 35 0.53 2.22 -10.52
C LEU A 35 1.29 1.44 -9.42
N ALA A 36 2.17 2.12 -8.67
CA ALA A 36 2.83 1.51 -7.51
C ALA A 36 1.85 1.08 -6.41
N LEU A 37 0.80 1.88 -6.16
CA LEU A 37 -0.24 1.55 -5.17
C LEU A 37 -1.10 0.36 -5.63
N ALA A 38 -1.47 0.30 -6.91
CA ALA A 38 -2.16 -0.86 -7.50
C ALA A 38 -1.31 -2.14 -7.37
N TYR A 39 -0.01 -2.03 -7.66
CA TYR A 39 0.93 -3.13 -7.49
C TYR A 39 1.06 -3.58 -6.03
N ALA A 40 1.16 -2.63 -5.08
CA ALA A 40 1.24 -2.95 -3.66
C ALA A 40 0.00 -3.69 -3.15
N GLU A 41 -1.20 -3.29 -3.57
CA GLU A 41 -2.43 -4.01 -3.22
C GLU A 41 -2.47 -5.42 -3.81
N ALA A 42 -2.20 -5.55 -5.12
CA ALA A 42 -2.22 -6.85 -5.80
C ALA A 42 -1.18 -7.83 -5.23
N ALA A 43 0.04 -7.34 -4.94
CA ALA A 43 1.11 -8.14 -4.35
C ALA A 43 0.86 -8.51 -2.88
N THR A 44 -0.07 -7.84 -2.19
CA THR A 44 -0.43 -8.09 -0.79
C THR A 44 -1.56 -9.10 -0.61
N GLN A 45 -2.30 -9.42 -1.68
CA GLN A 45 -3.31 -10.46 -1.64
C GLN A 45 -2.72 -11.82 -1.24
N THR A 46 -3.55 -12.70 -0.67
CA THR A 46 -3.18 -14.07 -0.31
C THR A 46 -4.13 -15.05 -0.99
N PRO A 47 -3.76 -15.65 -2.14
CA PRO A 47 -2.49 -15.52 -2.86
C PRO A 47 -2.33 -14.16 -3.57
N PRO A 48 -1.10 -13.74 -3.95
CA PRO A 48 -0.89 -12.51 -4.70
C PRO A 48 -1.61 -12.50 -6.06
N GLU A 49 -2.23 -11.39 -6.42
CA GLU A 49 -3.08 -11.22 -7.61
C GLU A 49 -2.48 -10.24 -8.63
N VAL A 50 -1.16 -10.34 -8.87
CA VAL A 50 -0.51 -9.52 -9.91
C VAL A 50 -0.77 -10.17 -11.27
N ASP A 51 -1.52 -9.51 -12.14
CA ASP A 51 -1.77 -9.98 -13.51
C ASP A 51 -0.70 -9.51 -14.52
N ASP A 52 -0.78 -10.01 -15.76
CA ASP A 52 0.19 -9.68 -16.81
C ASP A 52 0.09 -8.23 -17.28
N ALA A 53 -1.11 -7.64 -17.25
CA ALA A 53 -1.33 -6.25 -17.61
C ALA A 53 -0.61 -5.31 -16.63
N LEU A 54 -0.75 -5.57 -15.33
CA LEU A 54 -0.08 -4.84 -14.27
C LEU A 54 1.44 -5.06 -14.32
N ARG A 55 1.91 -6.29 -14.55
CA ARG A 55 3.35 -6.54 -14.77
C ARG A 55 3.91 -5.70 -15.93
N SER A 56 3.22 -5.68 -17.06
CA SER A 56 3.64 -4.93 -18.24
C SER A 56 3.64 -3.42 -17.99
N ALA A 57 2.61 -2.90 -17.31
CA ALA A 57 2.54 -1.50 -16.93
C ALA A 57 3.68 -1.13 -15.96
N MET A 58 3.94 -1.95 -14.95
CA MET A 58 5.05 -1.73 -14.01
C MET A 58 6.40 -1.65 -14.75
N ALA A 59 6.67 -2.58 -15.67
CA ALA A 59 7.90 -2.60 -16.45
C ALA A 59 8.07 -1.39 -17.39
N ALA A 60 6.98 -0.72 -17.77
CA ALA A 60 7.03 0.49 -18.59
C ALA A 60 7.42 1.75 -17.78
N HIS A 61 7.14 1.79 -16.48
CA HIS A 61 7.35 2.98 -15.63
C HIS A 61 8.47 2.82 -14.59
N PHE A 62 8.90 1.59 -14.31
CA PHE A 62 9.92 1.25 -13.33
C PHE A 62 10.98 0.37 -13.97
N ASP A 63 12.25 0.72 -13.75
CA ASP A 63 13.33 -0.18 -14.10
C ASP A 63 13.34 -1.42 -13.18
N ALA A 64 14.11 -2.44 -13.57
CA ALA A 64 14.17 -3.69 -12.83
C ALA A 64 14.64 -3.51 -11.37
N ARG A 65 15.52 -2.53 -11.11
CA ARG A 65 16.01 -2.23 -9.77
C ARG A 65 14.90 -1.63 -8.91
N ALA A 66 14.22 -0.60 -9.40
CA ALA A 66 13.13 0.06 -8.71
C ALA A 66 11.97 -0.91 -8.43
N LEU A 67 11.64 -1.78 -9.39
CA LEU A 67 10.62 -2.82 -9.20
C LEU A 67 11.02 -3.83 -8.13
N THR A 68 12.29 -4.25 -8.12
CA THR A 68 12.82 -5.17 -7.10
C THR A 68 12.78 -4.54 -5.71
N GLU A 69 13.23 -3.29 -5.57
CA GLU A 69 13.22 -2.54 -4.32
C GLU A 69 11.78 -2.34 -3.80
N LEU A 70 10.84 -1.98 -4.67
CA LEU A 70 9.42 -1.85 -4.32
C LEU A 70 8.83 -3.18 -3.83
N THR A 71 9.09 -4.27 -4.56
CA THR A 71 8.60 -5.61 -4.21
C THR A 71 9.16 -6.07 -2.86
N ALA A 72 10.44 -5.82 -2.61
CA ALA A 72 11.07 -6.16 -1.33
C ALA A 72 10.45 -5.39 -0.16
N LEU A 73 10.16 -4.10 -0.33
CA LEU A 73 9.50 -3.29 0.69
C LEU A 73 8.07 -3.79 0.99
N ILE A 74 7.30 -4.15 -0.04
CA ILE A 74 5.96 -4.74 0.12
C ILE A 74 6.07 -6.06 0.89
N GLY A 75 6.99 -6.95 0.50
CA GLY A 75 7.22 -8.23 1.17
C GLY A 75 7.58 -8.07 2.64
N LEU A 76 8.46 -7.12 2.96
CA LEU A 76 8.84 -6.82 4.35
C LEU A 76 7.64 -6.35 5.18
N GLN A 77 6.80 -5.48 4.62
CA GLN A 77 5.60 -4.99 5.31
C GLN A 77 4.59 -6.12 5.53
N ASN A 78 4.41 -7.02 4.57
CA ASN A 78 3.53 -8.17 4.67
C ASN A 78 4.02 -9.17 5.73
N LEU A 79 5.34 -9.40 5.81
CA LEU A 79 5.95 -10.18 6.88
C LEU A 79 5.66 -9.55 8.24
N SER A 80 5.91 -8.24 8.38
CA SER A 80 5.68 -7.52 9.64
C SER A 80 4.22 -7.57 10.07
N ALA A 81 3.27 -7.39 9.14
CA ALA A 81 1.84 -7.45 9.42
C ALA A 81 1.44 -8.84 9.92
N ARG A 82 1.91 -9.91 9.25
CA ARG A 82 1.63 -11.30 9.64
C ARG A 82 2.26 -11.65 11.00
N PHE A 83 3.49 -11.20 11.24
CA PHE A 83 4.15 -11.38 12.54
C PHE A 83 3.37 -10.69 13.67
N ASN A 84 2.99 -9.43 13.48
CA ASN A 84 2.22 -8.68 14.48
C ASN A 84 0.87 -9.33 14.78
N ALA A 85 0.18 -9.81 13.74
CA ALA A 85 -1.08 -10.52 13.88
C ALA A 85 -0.91 -11.84 14.67
N ALA A 86 0.13 -12.63 14.37
CA ALA A 86 0.43 -13.88 15.08
C ALA A 86 0.76 -13.67 16.56
N MET A 87 1.41 -12.54 16.88
CA MET A 87 1.79 -12.17 18.25
C MET A 87 0.70 -11.40 19.01
N ALA A 88 -0.48 -11.20 18.40
CA ALA A 88 -1.57 -10.36 18.93
C ALA A 88 -1.10 -8.96 19.38
N ILE A 89 -0.13 -8.38 18.66
CA ILE A 89 0.37 -7.04 18.94
C ILE A 89 -0.72 -6.03 18.58
N PRO A 90 -1.18 -5.18 19.52
CA PRO A 90 -2.28 -4.25 19.26
C PRO A 90 -1.87 -3.17 18.25
N ALA A 91 -2.83 -2.75 17.42
CA ALA A 91 -2.63 -1.62 16.51
C ALA A 91 -2.39 -0.33 17.31
N GLN A 92 -1.36 0.43 16.94
CA GLN A 92 -0.99 1.66 17.63
C GLN A 92 -1.73 2.90 17.07
N GLY A 93 -2.88 2.71 16.40
CA GLY A 93 -3.71 3.80 15.85
C GLY A 93 -3.14 4.49 14.59
N LEU A 94 -2.11 3.91 13.97
CA LEU A 94 -1.41 4.50 12.83
C LEU A 94 -2.00 4.12 11.47
N CYS A 95 -2.76 3.03 11.42
CA CYS A 95 -3.52 2.59 10.26
C CYS A 95 -4.99 2.61 10.64
N GLN A 96 -5.77 3.42 9.93
CA GLN A 96 -7.22 3.39 10.02
C GLN A 96 -7.71 2.18 9.21
N MET A 97 -8.45 1.28 9.85
CA MET A 97 -9.17 0.26 9.10
C MET A 97 -10.30 0.95 8.34
N PRO A 98 -10.51 0.68 7.04
CA PRO A 98 -11.69 1.14 6.34
C PRO A 98 -12.91 0.69 7.15
N THR A 99 -13.71 1.65 7.61
CA THR A 99 -14.96 1.34 8.30
C THR A 99 -15.89 0.74 7.25
N SER A 100 -16.23 -0.54 7.39
CA SER A 100 -17.31 -1.13 6.60
C SER A 100 -18.55 -0.26 6.81
N SER A 101 -19.13 0.26 5.72
CA SER A 101 -20.41 0.98 5.77
C SER A 101 -21.43 0.17 6.58
N PRO A 102 -22.31 0.81 7.37
CA PRO A 102 -23.28 0.08 8.18
C PRO A 102 -24.17 -0.76 7.26
N GLN A 103 -24.01 -2.08 7.34
CA GLN A 103 -24.99 -3.01 6.78
C GLN A 103 -26.29 -2.82 7.55
N ASN A 104 -27.34 -2.43 6.81
CA ASN A 104 -28.73 -2.40 7.28
C ASN A 104 -29.02 -3.66 8.10
N LYS A 105 -29.30 -3.46 9.39
CA LYS A 105 -30.02 -4.43 10.20
C LYS A 105 -31.51 -4.15 9.98
N GLU A 106 -32.17 -5.04 9.25
CA GLU A 106 -33.61 -5.28 9.45
C GLU A 106 -33.79 -6.21 10.66
#